data_AF-A0A1M7KTQ7-F1
#
_entry.id   AF-A0A1M7KTQ7-F1
#
_cell.length_a   1.000
_cell.length_b   1.000
_cell.length_c   1.000
_cell.angle_alpha   90.00
_cell.angle_beta   90.00
_cell.angle_gamma   90.00
#
_symmetry.space_group_name_H-M   'P 1'
#
loop_
_entity.id
_entity.type
_entity.pdbx_description
1 polymer ?
#
loop_
_entity_poly.entity_id
_entity_poly.type
_entity_poly.pdbx_seq_one_letter_code
_entity_poly.pdbx_strand_id
1 'polypeptide(L)'
;MYIVGSAIVPATTRQRKKSFLRRLIIPSVATAVLAYFGFHALNGEFGLVGRARIEREVADLQSQLDVLVAERQELTARVSLLRPESLDPDMIDERARLNLNLTQANELTILRPRVLQQQH
;
A
#
# COMPACT_ATOMS: atom_id res chain seq x y z
N MET A 1 62.84 -64.02 -45.14
CA MET A 1 61.40 -64.17 -45.46
C MET A 1 60.62 -63.40 -44.40
N TYR A 2 60.13 -62.21 -44.73
CA TYR A 2 59.23 -61.36 -43.93
C TYR A 2 57.80 -61.96 -44.08
N ILE A 3 56.92 -62.08 -43.07
CA ILE A 3 55.96 -61.12 -42.48
C ILE A 3 55.09 -62.02 -41.54
N VAL A 4 54.74 -61.67 -40.30
CA VAL A 4 53.45 -61.04 -39.94
C VAL A 4 53.63 -60.20 -38.68
N GLY A 5 53.43 -58.90 -38.85
CA GLY A 5 53.41 -57.91 -37.77
C GLY A 5 52.12 -57.98 -36.96
N SER A 6 52.27 -57.87 -35.65
CA SER A 6 51.19 -57.69 -34.68
C SER A 6 50.67 -56.25 -34.75
N ALA A 7 49.38 -56.07 -35.06
CA ALA A 7 48.71 -54.79 -34.97
C ALA A 7 48.45 -54.42 -33.50
N ILE A 8 49.12 -53.38 -33.01
CA ILE A 8 48.86 -52.77 -31.70
C ILE A 8 47.88 -51.63 -31.96
N VAL A 9 46.64 -51.76 -31.48
CA VAL A 9 45.63 -50.71 -31.62
C VAL A 9 45.95 -49.57 -30.65
N PRO A 10 46.14 -48.31 -31.10
CA PRO A 10 46.29 -47.20 -30.18
C PRO A 10 44.94 -46.85 -29.55
N ALA A 11 44.85 -46.92 -28.23
CA ALA A 11 43.72 -46.39 -27.48
C ALA A 11 43.70 -44.86 -27.58
N THR A 12 43.02 -44.32 -28.58
CA THR A 12 42.78 -42.88 -28.72
C THR A 12 41.73 -42.45 -27.68
N THR A 13 42.19 -41.90 -26.56
CA THR A 13 41.32 -41.27 -25.57
C THR A 13 40.94 -39.87 -26.04
N ARG A 14 39.75 -39.71 -26.61
CA ARG A 14 39.26 -38.40 -27.05
C ARG A 14 38.69 -37.64 -25.85
N GLN A 15 39.58 -36.96 -25.13
CA GLN A 15 39.23 -36.02 -24.05
C GLN A 15 38.22 -34.99 -24.56
N ARG A 16 36.98 -35.05 -24.07
CA ARG A 16 35.93 -34.05 -24.33
C ARG A 16 36.38 -32.74 -23.69
N LYS A 17 36.65 -31.70 -24.50
CA LYS A 17 36.87 -30.33 -23.99
C LYS A 17 35.64 -29.94 -23.16
N LYS A 18 35.79 -29.90 -21.83
CA LYS A 18 34.71 -29.55 -20.90
C LYS A 18 34.27 -28.13 -21.24
N SER A 19 33.01 -27.97 -21.65
CA SER A 19 32.48 -26.72 -22.19
C SER A 19 32.64 -25.57 -21.18
N PHE A 20 33.61 -24.69 -21.44
CA PHE A 20 33.83 -23.45 -20.68
C PHE A 20 32.58 -22.56 -20.71
N LEU A 21 31.84 -22.60 -21.82
CA LEU A 21 30.58 -21.88 -21.99
C LEU A 21 29.54 -22.28 -20.94
N ARG A 22 29.46 -23.58 -20.60
CA ARG A 22 28.56 -24.08 -19.55
C ARG A 22 28.93 -23.54 -18.16
N ARG A 23 30.20 -23.22 -17.93
CA ARG A 23 30.67 -22.63 -16.66
C ARG A 23 30.29 -21.16 -16.51
N LEU A 24 30.02 -20.46 -17.61
CA LEU A 24 29.63 -19.05 -17.61
C LEU A 24 28.12 -18.82 -17.43
N ILE A 25 27.29 -19.85 -17.62
CA ILE A 25 25.83 -19.72 -17.51
C ILE A 25 25.41 -19.27 -16.10
N ILE A 26 25.99 -19.88 -15.07
CA ILE A 26 25.66 -19.57 -13.68
C ILE A 26 26.01 -18.10 -13.33
N PRO A 27 27.25 -17.62 -13.53
CA PRO A 27 27.57 -16.23 -13.23
C PRO A 27 26.80 -15.25 -14.12
N SER A 28 26.54 -15.56 -15.40
CA SER A 28 25.76 -14.65 -16.26
C SER A 28 24.32 -14.49 -15.76
N VAL A 29 23.67 -15.59 -15.36
CA VAL A 29 22.32 -15.55 -14.78
C VAL A 29 22.33 -14.78 -13.46
N ALA A 30 23.31 -15.02 -12.59
CA ALA A 30 23.44 -14.29 -11.33
C ALA A 30 23.58 -12.77 -11.57
N THR A 31 24.44 -12.35 -12.52
CA THR A 31 24.60 -10.94 -12.88
C THR A 31 23.31 -10.35 -13.44
N ALA A 32 22.57 -11.07 -14.29
CA ALA A 32 21.30 -10.61 -14.82
C ALA A 32 20.25 -10.42 -13.72
N VAL A 33 20.17 -11.35 -12.76
CA VAL A 33 19.28 -11.26 -11.60
C VAL A 33 19.65 -10.09 -10.70
N LEU A 34 20.94 -9.90 -10.40
CA LEU A 34 21.44 -8.74 -9.65
C LEU A 34 21.12 -7.41 -10.34
N ALA A 35 21.31 -7.32 -11.66
CA ALA A 35 20.98 -6.14 -12.43
C ALA A 35 19.47 -5.83 -12.40
N TYR A 36 18.63 -6.86 -12.53
CA TYR A 36 17.17 -6.72 -12.43
C TYR A 36 16.75 -6.18 -11.06
N PHE A 37 17.21 -6.81 -9.97
CA PHE A 37 16.90 -6.35 -8.62
C PHE A 37 17.49 -4.97 -8.34
N GLY A 38 18.70 -4.67 -8.80
CA GLY A 38 19.31 -3.34 -8.66
C GLY A 38 18.51 -2.26 -9.38
N PHE A 39 18.10 -2.51 -10.62
CA PHE A 39 17.25 -1.58 -11.38
C PHE A 39 15.90 -1.37 -10.70
N HIS A 40 15.23 -2.45 -10.27
CA HIS A 40 13.95 -2.36 -9.57
C HIS A 40 14.06 -1.77 -8.16
N ALA A 41 15.21 -1.88 -7.48
CA ALA A 41 15.44 -1.21 -6.20
C ALA A 41 15.64 0.31 -6.36
N LEU A 42 16.12 0.76 -7.52
CA LEU A 42 16.25 2.19 -7.83
C LEU A 42 14.93 2.78 -8.35
N ASN A 43 14.20 2.05 -9.21
CA ASN A 43 13.00 2.52 -9.91
C ASN A 43 11.68 2.08 -9.26
N GLY A 44 11.70 1.11 -8.35
CA GLY A 44 10.51 0.54 -7.74
C GLY A 44 9.96 1.40 -6.61
N GLU A 45 8.67 1.20 -6.32
CA GLU A 45 7.89 1.89 -5.29
C GLU A 45 8.49 1.79 -3.87
N PHE A 46 9.30 0.75 -3.60
CA PHE A 46 10.05 0.54 -2.35
C PHE A 46 11.49 1.07 -2.39
N GLY A 47 11.93 1.61 -3.53
CA GLY A 47 13.23 2.22 -3.74
C GLY A 47 13.34 3.64 -3.16
N LEU A 48 14.57 4.16 -3.10
CA LEU A 48 14.89 5.53 -2.61
C LEU A 48 13.98 6.62 -3.21
N VAL A 49 13.50 6.42 -4.44
CA VAL A 49 12.62 7.36 -5.16
C VAL A 49 11.16 7.27 -4.71
N GLY A 50 10.66 6.10 -4.33
CA GLY A 50 9.28 5.93 -3.82
C GLY A 50 9.07 6.56 -2.44
N ARG A 51 10.11 6.51 -1.59
CA ARG A 51 10.11 7.16 -0.27
C ARG A 51 9.96 8.67 -0.35
N ALA A 52 10.66 9.31 -1.28
CA ALA A 52 10.61 10.77 -1.44
C ALA A 52 9.20 11.29 -1.79
N ARG A 53 8.39 10.50 -2.51
CA ARG A 53 7.00 10.87 -2.83
C ARG A 53 6.10 10.75 -1.61
N ILE A 54 6.20 9.64 -0.88
CA ILE A 54 5.42 9.40 0.35
C ILE A 54 5.79 10.44 1.42
N GLU A 55 7.07 10.73 1.61
CA GLU A 55 7.52 11.74 2.57
C GLU A 55 6.99 13.14 2.24
N ARG A 56 6.92 13.52 0.95
CA ARG A 56 6.29 14.78 0.54
C ARG A 56 4.79 14.81 0.81
N GLU A 57 4.09 13.72 0.53
CA GLU A 57 2.64 13.61 0.76
C GLU A 57 2.31 13.65 2.25
N VAL A 58 3.12 12.98 3.08
CA VAL A 58 3.03 13.07 4.54
C VAL A 58 3.26 14.50 5.04
N ALA A 59 4.27 15.19 4.52
CA ALA A 59 4.55 16.58 4.90
C ALA A 59 3.40 17.53 4.53
N ASP A 60 2.81 17.37 3.35
CA ASP A 60 1.68 18.18 2.91
C ASP A 60 0.43 17.93 3.76
N LEU A 61 0.09 16.66 4.02
CA LEU A 61 -1.03 16.28 4.89
C LEU A 61 -0.83 16.79 6.32
N GLN A 62 0.40 16.76 6.85
CA GLN A 62 0.71 17.28 8.17
C GLN A 62 0.49 18.81 8.22
N SER A 63 0.91 19.54 7.18
CA SER A 63 0.65 20.98 7.09
C SER A 63 -0.84 21.30 7.05
N GLN A 64 -1.64 20.52 6.32
CA GLN A 64 -3.09 20.71 6.28
C GLN A 64 -3.74 20.43 7.63
N LEU A 65 -3.27 19.40 8.34
CA LEU A 65 -3.73 19.04 9.67
C LEU A 65 -3.44 20.17 10.67
N ASP A 66 -2.24 20.74 10.65
CA ASP A 66 -1.85 21.81 11.56
C ASP A 66 -2.74 23.06 11.37
N VAL A 67 -3.08 23.39 10.12
CA VAL A 67 -4.03 24.49 9.81
C VAL A 67 -5.42 24.20 10.38
N LEU A 68 -5.96 23.01 10.15
CA LEU A 68 -7.29 22.63 10.65
C LEU A 68 -7.34 22.59 12.18
N VAL A 69 -6.28 22.15 12.83
CA VAL A 69 -6.17 22.14 14.29
C VAL A 69 -6.18 23.57 14.83
N ALA A 70 -5.45 24.49 14.19
CA ALA A 70 -5.45 25.90 14.57
C ALA A 70 -6.84 26.54 14.42
N GLU A 71 -7.53 26.29 13.30
CA GLU A 71 -8.90 26.78 13.08
C GLU A 71 -9.88 26.23 14.13
N ARG A 72 -9.80 24.93 14.42
CA ARG A 72 -10.62 24.31 15.47
C ARG A 72 -10.35 24.93 16.83
N GLN A 73 -9.09 25.20 17.16
CA GLN A 73 -8.72 25.83 18.44
C GLN A 73 -9.30 27.25 18.53
N GLU A 74 -9.19 28.04 17.46
CA GLU A 74 -9.74 29.38 17.41
C GLU A 74 -11.27 29.37 17.56
N LEU A 75 -11.96 28.50 16.83
CA LEU A 75 -13.41 28.34 16.95
C LEU A 75 -13.82 27.86 18.34
N THR A 76 -13.05 26.95 18.94
CA THR A 76 -13.30 26.47 20.31
C THR A 76 -13.14 27.61 21.32
N ALA A 77 -12.11 28.46 21.17
CA ALA A 77 -11.89 29.61 22.03
C ALA A 77 -13.02 30.66 21.86
N ARG A 78 -13.46 30.91 20.62
CA ARG A 78 -14.60 31.80 20.35
C ARG A 78 -15.90 31.24 20.95
N VAL A 79 -16.16 29.94 20.80
CA VAL A 79 -17.33 29.28 21.39
C VAL A 79 -17.25 29.28 22.92
N SER A 80 -16.07 29.11 23.52
CA SER A 80 -15.93 29.22 24.98
C SER A 80 -16.20 30.62 25.49
N LEU A 81 -15.80 31.66 24.75
CA LEU A 81 -16.14 33.05 25.07
C LEU A 81 -17.64 33.36 24.86
N LEU A 82 -18.31 32.64 23.94
CA LEU A 82 -19.76 32.72 23.73
C LEU A 82 -20.56 31.83 24.69
N ARG A 83 -19.91 31.05 25.56
CA ARG A 83 -20.55 30.25 26.60
C ARG A 83 -20.28 30.88 27.98
N PRO A 84 -21.09 31.87 28.39
CA PRO A 84 -20.97 32.49 29.71
C PRO A 84 -21.61 31.55 30.74
N GLU A 85 -20.88 30.54 31.19
CA GLU A 85 -21.10 29.78 32.43
C GLU A 85 -22.52 29.31 32.85
N SER A 86 -23.58 29.36 32.02
CA SER A 86 -24.94 28.97 32.42
C SER A 86 -25.90 28.73 31.24
N LEU A 87 -25.52 27.88 30.28
CA LEU A 87 -26.54 27.19 29.49
C LEU A 87 -27.23 26.19 30.42
N ASP A 88 -28.23 26.71 31.16
CA ASP A 88 -29.07 26.01 32.10
C ASP A 88 -29.67 24.77 31.41
N PRO A 89 -29.52 23.54 31.97
CA PRO A 89 -30.12 22.34 31.41
C PRO A 89 -31.63 22.50 31.12
N ASP A 90 -32.33 23.39 31.84
CA ASP A 90 -33.74 23.71 31.59
C ASP A 90 -33.96 24.38 30.22
N MET A 91 -33.00 25.15 29.71
CA MET A 91 -33.07 25.73 28.36
C MET A 91 -32.85 24.69 27.24
N ILE A 92 -32.17 23.58 27.54
CA ILE A 92 -32.02 22.46 26.60
C ILE A 92 -33.32 21.66 26.54
N ASP A 93 -34.00 21.44 27.66
CA ASP A 93 -35.29 20.72 27.67
C ASP A 93 -36.38 21.50 26.91
N GLU A 94 -36.42 22.83 27.06
CA GLU A 94 -37.41 23.66 26.35
C GLU A 94 -37.15 23.68 24.82
N ARG A 95 -35.89 23.75 24.39
CA ARG A 95 -35.54 23.63 22.97
C ARG A 95 -35.70 22.21 22.42
N ALA A 96 -35.55 21.19 23.25
CA ALA A 96 -35.86 19.82 22.89
C ALA A 96 -37.37 19.62 22.69
N ARG A 97 -38.23 20.19 23.55
CA ARG A 97 -39.70 20.14 23.39
C ARG A 97 -40.22 20.94 22.19
N LEU A 98 -39.62 22.10 21.91
CA LEU A 98 -39.93 22.88 20.70
C LEU A 98 -39.49 22.16 19.41
N ASN A 99 -38.34 21.48 19.43
CA ASN A 99 -37.88 20.68 18.28
C ASN A 99 -38.57 19.30 18.18
N LEU A 100 -39.01 18.68 19.29
CA LEU A 100 -39.77 17.43 19.24
C LEU A 100 -41.21 17.63 18.72
N ASN A 101 -41.76 18.86 18.79
CA ASN A 101 -42.99 19.24 18.05
C ASN A 101 -42.72 19.76 16.63
N LEU A 102 -41.45 19.84 16.22
CA LEU A 102 -41.02 20.07 14.84
C LEU A 102 -40.15 18.88 14.42
N THR A 103 -40.76 17.70 14.41
CA THR A 103 -40.14 16.47 13.89
C THR A 103 -39.51 16.73 12.53
N GLN A 104 -38.22 16.38 12.46
CA GLN A 104 -37.23 16.77 11.47
C GLN A 104 -37.61 16.38 10.03
N ALA A 105 -37.40 17.30 9.09
CA ALA A 105 -37.62 17.10 7.66
C ALA A 105 -36.52 16.29 6.93
N ASN A 106 -35.58 15.63 7.63
CA ASN A 106 -34.43 15.04 6.92
C ASN A 106 -33.79 13.78 7.54
N GLU A 107 -34.52 12.96 8.29
CA GLU A 107 -34.00 11.66 8.73
C GLU A 107 -34.50 10.52 7.83
N LEU A 108 -33.68 10.15 6.85
CA LEU A 108 -33.91 9.05 5.91
C LEU A 108 -33.47 7.71 6.54
N THR A 109 -34.38 7.03 7.23
CA THR A 109 -34.16 5.65 7.68
C THR A 109 -34.60 4.66 6.59
N ILE A 110 -33.64 4.05 5.88
CA ILE A 110 -33.90 3.01 4.88
C ILE A 110 -34.14 1.67 5.61
N LEU A 111 -35.39 1.28 5.80
CA LEU A 111 -35.76 -0.08 6.20
C LEU A 111 -35.83 -0.96 4.94
N ARG A 112 -34.84 -1.85 4.76
CA ARG A 112 -34.81 -2.85 3.69
C ARG A 112 -35.89 -3.92 3.94
N PRO A 113 -36.88 -4.13 3.05
CA PRO A 113 -37.84 -5.21 3.20
C PRO A 113 -37.17 -6.56 2.89
N ARG A 114 -37.26 -7.53 3.81
CA ARG A 114 -37.12 -8.95 3.46
C ARG A 114 -38.42 -9.35 2.75
N VAL A 115 -38.31 -9.70 1.47
CA VAL A 115 -39.39 -10.30 0.70
C VAL A 115 -39.72 -11.66 1.33
N LEU A 116 -40.81 -11.73 2.08
CA LEU A 116 -41.43 -13.01 2.42
C LEU A 116 -42.27 -13.44 1.22
N GLN A 117 -41.84 -14.54 0.61
CA GLN A 117 -42.55 -15.26 -0.44
C GLN A 117 -44.02 -15.47 -0.05
N GLN A 118 -44.91 -15.09 -0.96
CA GLN A 118 -46.25 -15.63 -1.02
C GLN A 118 -46.18 -17.16 -1.14
N GLN A 119 -46.93 -17.87 -0.30
CA GLN A 119 -47.58 -19.12 -0.72
C GLN A 119 -48.97 -19.16 -0.09
N HIS A 120 -49.96 -18.93 -0.95
CA HIS A 120 -51.18 -19.72 -0.96
C HIS A 120 -50.85 -21.14 -1.48
#